data_AF-A0A2T3YWY3-F1
#
_entry.id   AF-A0A2T3YWY3-F1
#
_cell.length_a   1.000
_cell.length_b   1.000
_cell.length_c   1.000
_cell.angle_alpha   90.00
_cell.angle_beta   90.00
_cell.angle_gamma   90.00
#
_symmetry.space_group_name_H-M   'P 1'
#
loop_
_entity.id
_entity.type
_entity.pdbx_description
1 polymer ?
#
loop_
_entity_poly.entity_id
_entity_poly.type
_entity_poly.pdbx_seq_one_letter_code
_entity_poly.pdbx_strand_id
1 'polypeptide(L)'
;LPKTFQDTINICEWLGASYFWVDSSSIIQDSKEDQTIPSALMTQIYGNCNLTIAATSATNGSVGCFCDRLNAQVLSISEARIRT
;
A
#
# COMPACT_ATOMS: atom_id res chain seq x y z
N LEU A 1 4.21 -5.20 17.11
CA LEU A 1 3.25 -4.72 16.11
C LEU A 1 3.96 -4.71 14.74
N PRO A 2 3.44 -5.37 13.69
CA PRO A 2 4.03 -5.33 12.34
C PRO A 2 4.31 -3.90 11.87
N LYS A 3 5.35 -3.72 11.05
CA LYS A 3 5.77 -2.40 10.57
C LYS A 3 4.66 -1.73 9.75
N THR A 4 3.92 -2.50 8.96
CA THR A 4 2.75 -2.00 8.21
C THR A 4 1.72 -1.35 9.11
N PHE A 5 1.48 -1.87 10.32
CA PHE A 5 0.51 -1.27 11.23
C PHE A 5 1.05 0.01 11.89
N GLN A 6 2.35 0.03 12.21
CA GLN A 6 3.01 1.25 12.72
C GLN A 6 2.98 2.37 11.68
N ASP A 7 3.29 2.03 10.42
CA ASP A 7 3.26 2.99 9.32
C ASP A 7 1.83 3.48 9.05
N THR A 8 0.84 2.59 9.08
CA THR A 8 -0.57 2.96 8.97
C THR A 8 -1.02 3.92 10.07
N ILE A 9 -0.59 3.73 11.32
CA ILE A 9 -0.88 4.68 12.42
C ILE A 9 -0.34 6.07 12.07
N ASN A 10 0.92 6.16 11.64
CA ASN A 10 1.53 7.43 11.24
C ASN A 10 0.77 8.09 10.07
N ILE A 11 0.38 7.31 9.07
CA ILE A 11 -0.41 7.80 7.93
C ILE A 11 -1.76 8.34 8.40
N CYS A 12 -2.45 7.63 9.30
CA CYS A 12 -3.72 8.06 9.86
C CYS A 12 -3.58 9.36 10.67
N GLU A 13 -2.54 9.47 11.50
CA GLU A 13 -2.25 10.70 12.25
C GLU A 13 -1.98 11.89 11.31
N TRP A 14 -1.19 11.70 10.25
CA TRP A 14 -0.90 12.75 9.26
C TRP A 14 -2.13 13.21 8.48
N LEU A 15 -3.10 12.30 8.27
CA LEU A 15 -4.34 12.58 7.58
C LEU A 15 -5.48 13.01 8.52
N GLY A 16 -5.24 13.07 9.84
CA GLY A 16 -6.25 13.45 10.84
C GLY A 16 -7.34 12.39 11.07
N ALA A 17 -7.08 11.12 10.75
CA ALA A 17 -8.00 10.02 10.99
C ALA A 17 -7.83 9.46 12.42
N SER A 18 -8.87 9.59 13.26
CA SER A 18 -8.81 9.15 14.66
C SER A 18 -8.95 7.64 14.89
N TYR A 19 -9.43 6.90 13.88
CA TYR A 19 -9.69 5.47 13.98
C TYR A 19 -9.34 4.78 12.67
N PHE A 20 -8.67 3.63 12.76
CA PHE A 20 -8.39 2.77 11.62
C PHE A 20 -8.74 1.33 11.98
N TRP A 21 -9.22 0.58 11.00
CA TRP A 21 -9.54 -0.83 11.14
C TRP A 21 -8.53 -1.64 10.34
N VAL A 22 -7.93 -2.65 10.98
CA VAL A 22 -6.99 -3.57 10.35
C VAL A 22 -7.63 -4.93 10.33
N ASP A 23 -7.90 -5.44 9.13
CA ASP A 23 -8.25 -6.83 8.96
C ASP A 23 -6.96 -7.66 8.90
N SER A 24 -6.71 -8.47 9.93
CA SER A 24 -5.63 -9.45 9.94
C SER A 24 -6.10 -10.84 9.52
N SER A 25 -7.33 -10.97 9.00
CA SER A 25 -7.87 -12.24 8.55
C SER A 25 -7.06 -12.71 7.35
N SER A 26 -6.31 -13.79 7.57
CA SER A 26 -5.60 -14.52 6.53
C SER A 26 -6.62 -15.08 5.54
N ILE A 27 -7.03 -14.27 4.57
CA ILE A 27 -7.73 -14.76 3.38
C ILE A 27 -6.68 -15.56 2.62
N ILE A 28 -6.84 -16.88 2.61
CA ILE A 28 -5.95 -17.80 1.90
C ILE A 28 -6.08 -17.48 0.40
N GLN A 29 -5.11 -16.74 -0.14
CA GLN A 29 -5.08 -16.29 -1.54
C GLN A 29 -4.67 -17.39 -2.53
N ASP A 30 -4.16 -18.54 -2.05
CA ASP A 30 -3.61 -19.61 -2.90
C ASP A 30 -4.64 -20.64 -3.41
N SER A 31 -5.90 -20.57 -2.98
CA SER A 31 -6.97 -21.40 -3.55
C SER A 31 -7.64 -20.67 -4.71
N LYS A 32 -7.32 -21.05 -5.95
CA LYS A 32 -7.95 -20.49 -7.17
C LYS A 32 -9.47 -20.70 -7.23
N GLU A 33 -10.00 -21.66 -6.47
CA GLU A 33 -11.40 -22.10 -6.59
C GLU A 33 -12.37 -21.29 -5.70
N ASP A 34 -11.89 -20.38 -4.86
CA ASP A 34 -12.75 -19.67 -3.89
C ASP A 34 -12.47 -18.15 -3.76
N GLN A 35 -11.85 -17.52 -4.78
CA GLN A 35 -11.44 -16.10 -4.72
C GLN A 35 -12.57 -15.10 -5.01
N THR A 36 -13.66 -15.53 -5.64
CA THR A 36 -14.73 -14.62 -6.10
C THR A 36 -15.61 -14.11 -4.96
N ILE A 37 -15.91 -14.95 -3.97
CA ILE A 37 -16.79 -14.59 -2.84
C ILE A 37 -16.09 -13.61 -1.88
N PRO A 38 -14.85 -13.84 -1.43
CA PRO A 38 -14.15 -12.91 -0.55
C PRO A 38 -13.84 -11.57 -1.24
N SER A 39 -13.48 -11.57 -2.53
CA SER A 39 -13.13 -10.35 -3.25
C SER A 39 -14.33 -9.40 -3.44
N ALA A 40 -15.53 -9.94 -3.66
CA ALA A 40 -16.74 -9.13 -3.75
C ALA A 40 -17.09 -8.48 -2.41
N LEU A 41 -16.94 -9.23 -1.30
CA LEU A 41 -17.14 -8.70 0.05
C LEU A 41 -16.10 -7.64 0.40
N MET A 42 -14.84 -7.85 0.03
CA MET A 42 -13.76 -6.87 0.20
C MET A 42 -14.05 -5.57 -0.57
N THR A 43 -14.69 -5.67 -1.75
CA THR A 43 -15.11 -4.48 -2.51
C THR A 43 -16.16 -3.66 -1.74
N GLN A 44 -17.10 -4.32 -1.04
CA GLN A 44 -18.06 -3.61 -0.18
C GLN A 44 -17.42 -3.04 1.09
N ILE A 45 -16.50 -3.77 1.70
CA ILE A 45 -15.82 -3.36 2.94
C ILE A 45 -14.88 -2.17 2.67
N TYR A 46 -14.03 -2.26 1.65
CA TYR A 46 -13.17 -1.14 1.24
C TYR A 46 -13.96 -0.03 0.53
N GLY A 47 -15.05 -0.34 -0.16
CA GLY A 47 -15.87 0.65 -0.87
C GLY A 47 -16.59 1.64 0.05
N ASN A 48 -16.81 1.27 1.32
CA ASN A 48 -17.44 2.15 2.32
C ASN A 48 -16.43 2.82 3.26
N CYS A 49 -15.12 2.65 3.04
CA CYS A 49 -14.12 3.29 3.87
C CYS A 49 -13.79 4.70 3.34
N ASN A 50 -13.50 5.63 4.26
CA ASN A 50 -12.98 6.95 3.89
C ASN A 50 -11.55 6.90 3.33
N LEU A 51 -10.78 5.88 3.72
CA LEU A 51 -9.38 5.71 3.35
C LEU A 51 -8.99 4.22 3.40
N THR A 52 -8.48 3.67 2.29
CA THR A 52 -7.84 2.35 2.23
C THR A 52 -6.34 2.53 2.08
N ILE A 53 -5.55 1.89 2.95
CA ILE A 53 -4.08 1.86 2.85
C ILE A 53 -3.66 0.42 2.53
N ALA A 54 -2.97 0.23 1.40
CA ALA A 54 -2.50 -1.08 0.96
C ALA A 54 -0.99 -1.05 0.68
N ALA A 55 -0.22 -1.82 1.45
CA ALA A 55 1.23 -1.98 1.25
C ALA A 55 1.54 -3.02 0.16
N THR A 56 1.13 -2.76 -1.08
CA THR A 56 1.20 -3.74 -2.19
C THR A 56 2.63 -4.09 -2.63
N SER A 57 3.61 -3.24 -2.34
CA SER A 57 5.03 -3.48 -2.59
C SER A 57 5.73 -4.28 -1.49
N ALA A 58 5.08 -4.48 -0.34
CA ALA A 58 5.62 -5.23 0.78
C ALA A 58 5.35 -6.73 0.63
N THR A 59 6.39 -7.55 0.79
CA THR A 59 6.24 -9.03 0.76
C THR A 59 5.45 -9.55 1.97
N ASN A 60 5.49 -8.85 3.10
CA ASN A 60 4.75 -9.16 4.31
C ASN A 60 4.63 -7.93 5.22
N GLY A 61 3.89 -8.06 6.32
CA GLY A 61 3.65 -6.98 7.29
C GLY A 61 4.89 -6.42 8.01
N SER A 62 6.06 -7.04 7.86
CA SER A 62 7.32 -6.56 8.46
C SER A 62 8.04 -5.51 7.61
N VAL A 63 7.71 -5.38 6.33
CA VAL A 63 8.35 -4.41 5.42
C VAL A 63 7.83 -2.99 5.66
N GLY A 64 6.51 -2.83 5.85
CA GLY A 64 5.89 -1.52 6.05
C GLY A 64 5.22 -0.93 4.81
N CYS A 65 4.76 0.31 4.94
CA CYS A 65 4.11 1.08 3.85
C CYS A 65 5.10 2.03 3.14
N PHE A 66 6.27 2.28 3.74
CA PHE A 66 7.25 3.21 3.20
C PHE A 66 8.44 2.48 2.57
N CYS A 67 8.94 3.02 1.46
CA CYS A 67 10.19 2.61 0.85
C CYS A 67 11.09 3.83 0.66
N ASP A 68 12.40 3.59 0.64
CA ASP A 68 13.35 4.64 0.32
C ASP A 68 13.08 5.15 -1.09
N ARG A 69 12.97 6.48 -1.21
CA ARG A 69 12.93 7.11 -2.52
C ARG A 69 14.25 6.79 -3.19
N LEU A 70 14.20 6.04 -4.30
CA LEU A 70 15.35 5.93 -5.20
C LEU A 70 15.79 7.36 -5.51
N ASN A 71 17.01 7.72 -5.09
CA ASN A 71 17.69 8.92 -5.54
C ASN A 71 17.91 8.75 -7.05
N ALA A 72 16.86 8.99 -7.84
CA ALA A 72 17.01 9.29 -9.24
C ALA A 72 17.91 10.51 -9.25
N GLN A 73 19.21 10.29 -9.54
CA GLN A 73 20.10 11.37 -9.90
C GLN A 73 19.32 12.20 -10.90
N VAL A 74 19.04 13.44 -10.53
CA VAL A 74 18.46 14.41 -11.44
C VAL A 74 19.41 14.42 -12.64
N LEU A 75 19.06 13.68 -13.69
CA LEU A 75 19.80 13.70 -14.94
C LEU A 75 19.57 15.11 -15.47
N SER A 76 20.50 15.99 -15.15
CA SER A 76 20.63 17.31 -15.75
C SER A 76 20.57 17.10 -17.26
N ILE A 77 19.46 17.50 -17.88
CA ILE A 77 19.26 17.43 -19.33
C ILE A 77 20.08 18.56 -19.97
N SER A 78 21.39 18.58 -19.77
CA SER A 78 22.28 19.61 -20.32
C SER A 78 23.04 19.18 -21.56
N GLU A 79 22.93 17.93 -22.01
CA GLU A 79 23.69 17.44 -23.18
C GLU A 79 22.85 16.66 -24.20
N ALA A 80 21.56 16.97 -24.35
CA ALA A 80 20.81 16.58 -25.54
C ALA A 80 21.26 17.44 -26.74
N ARG A 81 22.49 17.23 -27.20
CA ARG A 81 23.01 17.82 -28.43
C ARG A 81 22.26 17.17 -29.59
N ILE A 82 21.25 17.88 -30.09
CA ILE A 82 20.54 17.55 -31.33
C ILE A 82 21.60 17.36 -32.42
N ARG A 83 21.77 16.11 -32.88
CA ARG A 83 22.54 15.83 -34.09
C ARG A 83 21.61 16.11 -35.27
N THR A 84 21.96 17.15 -36.03
CA THR A 84 21.41 17.46 -37.37
C THR A 84 21.77 16.35 -38.35
#